data_AF-A0A0D1XNB5-F1
#
_entry.id   AF-A0A0D1XNB5-F1
#
_cell.length_a   1.000
_cell.length_b   1.000
_cell.length_c   1.000
_cell.angle_alpha   90.00
_cell.angle_beta   90.00
_cell.angle_gamma   90.00
#
_symmetry.space_group_name_H-M   'P 1'
#
loop_
_entity.id
_entity.type
_entity.pdbx_description
1 polymer ?
#
loop_
_entity_poly.entity_id
_entity_poly.type
_entity_poly.pdbx_seq_one_letter_code
_entity_poly.pdbx_strand_id
1 'polypeptide(L)' 'MFGTTENVVFNQLYAALLAYILLKTLYEEGSQHHFIKNVSFISFTHQFIEAQLSVEWEFVIQTFMKHYQDLYRRIIHKNG' A
#
# COMPACT_ATOMS: atom_id res chain seq x y z
N MET A 1 9.17 -20.05 -9.64
CA MET A 1 8.17 -21.09 -9.99
C MET A 1 6.82 -20.41 -10.14
N PHE A 2 6.42 -20.12 -11.38
CA PHE A 2 5.03 -19.72 -11.68
C PHE A 2 4.16 -20.98 -11.62
N GLY A 3 2.95 -20.88 -11.08
CA GLY A 3 2.11 -22.04 -10.80
C GLY A 3 1.79 -22.82 -12.07
N THR A 4 1.94 -24.13 -12.04
CA THR A 4 1.79 -25.02 -13.20
C THR A 4 0.33 -25.26 -13.62
N THR A 5 -0.61 -24.46 -13.10
CA THR A 5 -2.04 -24.48 -13.45
C THR A 5 -2.49 -23.07 -13.80
N GLU A 6 -3.25 -22.95 -14.89
CA GLU A 6 -3.73 -21.70 -15.48
C GLU A 6 -4.41 -20.76 -14.45
N ASN A 7 -5.17 -21.35 -13.53
CA ASN A 7 -5.84 -20.65 -12.43
C ASN A 7 -4.87 -19.98 -11.44
N VAL A 8 -3.68 -20.54 -11.22
CA VAL A 8 -2.68 -20.00 -10.29
C VAL A 8 -1.93 -18.83 -10.93
N VAL A 9 -1.65 -18.89 -12.23
CA VAL A 9 -1.01 -17.77 -12.96
C VAL A 9 -1.92 -16.55 -12.98
N PHE A 10 -3.22 -16.74 -13.22
CA PHE A 10 -4.20 -15.66 -13.14
C PHE A 10 -4.24 -15.04 -11.74
N ASN A 11 -4.29 -15.86 -10.70
CA ASN A 11 -4.29 -15.40 -9.32
C ASN A 11 -2.99 -14.66 -8.95
N GLN A 12 -1.84 -15.06 -9.51
CA GLN A 12 -0.56 -14.37 -9.29
C GLN A 12 -0.54 -12.99 -9.95
N LEU A 13 -1.01 -12.88 -11.20
CA LEU A 13 -1.12 -11.59 -11.90
C LEU A 13 -2.12 -10.67 -11.20
N TYR A 14 -3.25 -11.21 -10.75
CA TYR A 14 -4.24 -10.46 -9.99
C TYR A 14 -3.68 -9.96 -8.65
N ALA A 15 -2.97 -10.82 -7.90
CA ALA A 15 -2.31 -10.42 -6.66
C ALA A 15 -1.23 -9.36 -6.91
N ALA A 16 -0.44 -9.49 -7.98
CA ALA A 16 0.57 -8.50 -8.35
C ALA A 16 -0.05 -7.15 -8.72
N LEU A 17 -1.19 -7.16 -9.42
CA LEU A 17 -1.94 -5.95 -9.74
C LEU A 17 -2.48 -5.28 -8.47
N LEU A 18 -3.06 -6.05 -7.55
CA LEU A 18 -3.52 -5.53 -6.27
C LEU A 18 -2.37 -4.92 -5.46
N ALA A 19 -1.24 -5.62 -5.37
CA ALA A 19 -0.05 -5.12 -4.69
C ALA A 19 0.45 -3.81 -5.33
N TYR A 20 0.50 -3.74 -6.66
CA TYR A 20 0.88 -2.53 -7.39
C TYR A 20 -0.06 -1.36 -7.08
N ILE A 21 -1.38 -1.58 -7.14
CA ILE A 21 -2.37 -0.55 -6.84
C ILE A 21 -2.17 -0.02 -5.41
N LEU A 22 -2.05 -0.92 -4.43
CA LEU A 22 -1.85 -0.54 -3.03
C LEU A 22 -0.57 0.28 -2.83
N LEU A 23 0.56 -0.19 -3.38
CA LEU A 23 1.84 0.51 -3.28
C LEU A 23 1.80 1.87 -3.97
N LYS A 24 1.16 1.95 -5.15
CA LYS A 24 1.03 3.19 -5.91
C LYS A 24 0.18 4.21 -5.17
N THR A 25 -0.96 3.79 -4.62
CA THR A 25 -1.83 4.66 -3.82
C THR A 25 -1.10 5.19 -2.59
N LEU A 26 -0.40 4.32 -1.84
CA LEU A 26 0.40 4.76 -0.68
C LEU A 26 1.48 5.77 -1.06
N TYR A 27 2.17 5.52 -2.18
CA TYR A 27 3.19 6.43 -2.68
C TYR A 27 2.62 7.80 -3.08
N GLU A 28 1.50 7.82 -3.81
CA GLU A 28 0.85 9.07 -4.24
C GLU A 28 0.38 9.89 -3.04
N GLU A 29 -0.30 9.28 -2.08
CA GLU A 29 -0.74 9.92 -0.83
C GLU A 29 0.44 10.47 -0.01
N GLY A 30 1.50 9.67 0.18
CA GLY A 30 2.68 10.12 0.89
C GLY A 30 3.43 11.23 0.17
N SER A 31 3.57 11.14 -1.15
CA SER A 31 4.30 12.13 -1.96
C SER A 31 3.69 13.54 -1.93
N GLN A 32 2.41 13.66 -1.56
CA GLN A 32 1.74 14.95 -1.37
C GLN A 32 2.18 15.68 -0.09
N HIS A 33 2.79 14.98 0.87
CA HIS A 33 3.18 15.56 2.15
C HIS A 33 4.56 16.23 2.04
N HIS A 34 4.61 17.55 2.28
CA HIS A 34 5.84 18.36 2.14
C HIS A 34 7.02 17.93 3.03
N PHE A 35 6.76 17.19 4.11
CA PHE A 35 7.82 16.69 5.02
C PHE A 35 8.46 15.39 4.54
N ILE A 36 7.90 14.73 3.51
CA ILE A 36 8.47 13.50 2.98
C ILE A 36 9.59 13.82 2.00
N LYS A 37 10.74 13.17 2.20
CA LYS A 37 11.83 13.23 1.24
C LYS A 37 11.36 12.72 -0.12
N ASN A 38 11.56 13.53 -1.16
CA ASN A 38 11.24 13.14 -2.53
C ASN A 38 12.11 11.93 -2.91
N VAL A 39 11.47 10.77 -3.03
CA VAL A 39 12.05 9.52 -3.47
C VAL A 39 11.23 9.03 -4.65
N SER A 40 11.88 8.39 -5.63
CA SER A 40 11.13 7.81 -6.75
C SER A 40 10.22 6.67 -6.27
N PHE A 41 9.14 6.39 -7.02
CA PHE A 41 8.27 5.24 -6.74
C PHE A 41 9.04 3.92 -6.66
N ILE A 42 10.05 3.74 -7.51
CA ILE A 42 10.90 2.55 -7.52
C ILE A 42 11.69 2.46 -6.21
N SER A 43 12.32 3.56 -5.79
CA SER A 43 13.07 3.63 -4.53
C SER A 43 12.18 3.37 -3.32
N PHE A 44 10.98 3.97 -3.28
CA PHE A 44 9.99 3.72 -2.25
C PHE A 44 9.59 2.24 -2.20
N THR A 45 9.30 1.64 -3.36
CA THR A 45 8.89 0.23 -3.44
C THR A 45 10.00 -0.70 -2.93
N HIS A 46 11.25 -0.43 -3.29
CA HIS A 46 12.40 -1.19 -2.80
C HIS A 46 12.54 -1.08 -1.29
N GLN A 47 12.51 0.14 -0.75
CA GLN A 47 12.57 0.40 0.68
C GLN A 47 11.41 -0.25 1.44
N PHE A 48 10.20 -0.25 0.85
CA PHE A 48 9.03 -0.92 1.43
C PHE A 48 9.25 -2.44 1.54
N ILE A 49 9.71 -3.08 0.46
CA ILE A 49 9.94 -4.53 0.42
C ILE A 49 11.06 -4.94 1.37
N GLU A 50 12.11 -4.14 1.46
CA GLU A 50 13.27 -4.39 2.34
C GLU A 50 13.04 -3.98 3.79
N ALA A 51 11.87 -3.43 4.13
CA ALA A 51 11.58 -2.85 5.44
C ALA A 51 12.61 -1.77 5.88
N GLN A 52 13.04 -0.94 4.92
CA GLN A 52 13.97 0.18 5.09
C GLN A 52 13.31 1.53 4.81
N LEU A 53 12.01 1.65 5.06
CA LEU A 53 11.31 2.92 4.91
C LEU A 53 11.83 3.92 5.94
N SER A 54 11.82 5.20 5.56
CA SER A 54 12.09 6.25 6.51
C SER A 54 10.90 6.44 7.46
N VAL A 55 11.15 7.01 8.64
CA VAL A 55 10.14 7.21 9.69
C VAL A 55 8.94 8.02 9.19
N GLU A 56 9.16 8.96 8.27
CA GLU A 56 8.09 9.76 7.66
C GLU A 56 7.12 8.88 6.85
N TRP A 57 7.65 7.92 6.09
CA TRP A 57 6.84 6.98 5.32
C TRP A 57 6.10 5.99 6.23
N GLU A 58 6.73 5.51 7.29
CA GLU A 58 6.07 4.68 8.30
C GLU A 58 4.88 5.42 8.95
N PHE A 59 5.08 6.69 9.29
CA PHE A 59 4.02 7.53 9.86
C PHE A 59 2.85 7.73 8.90
N VAL A 60 3.12 7.95 7.60
CA VAL A 60 2.07 8.03 6.58
C VAL A 60 1.29 6.73 6.47
N ILE A 61 1.97 5.57 6.44
CA ILE A 61 1.31 4.27 6.36
C ILE A 61 0.42 4.04 7.59
N GLN A 62 0.91 4.37 8.79
CA GLN A 62 0.11 4.26 10.02
C GLN A 62 -1.12 5.17 10.00
N THR A 63 -0.96 6.39 9.52
CA THR A 63 -2.06 7.36 9.40
C THR A 63 -3.10 6.87 8.39
N PHE A 64 -2.64 6.36 7.26
CA PHE A 64 -3.48 5.74 6.24
C PHE A 64 -4.27 4.55 6.81
N MET A 65 -3.61 3.61 7.50
CA MET A 65 -4.28 2.46 8.12
C MET A 65 -5.32 2.88 9.15
N LYS A 66 -5.00 3.86 10.00
CA LYS A 66 -5.93 4.38 11.00
C LYS A 66 -7.16 5.00 10.36
N HIS A 67 -6.98 5.77 9.28
CA HIS A 67 -8.09 6.35 8.53
C HIS A 67 -9.04 5.28 7.99
N TYR A 68 -8.52 4.20 7.40
CA TYR A 68 -9.33 3.09 6.92
C TYR A 68 -10.06 2.35 8.05
N GLN A 69 -9.40 2.13 9.19
CA GLN A 69 -10.03 1.52 10.36
C GLN A 69 -11.20 2.37 10.87
N ASP A 70 -11.03 3.69 10.94
CA ASP A 70 -12.07 4.62 11.37
C ASP A 70 -13.24 4.68 10.38
N LEU A 71 -12.96 4.68 9.08
CA LEU A 71 -14.00 4.60 8.04
C LEU A 71 -14.82 3.32 8.18
N TYR A 72 -14.16 2.17 8.30
CA TYR A 72 -14.83 0.88 8.43
C TYR A 72 -15.69 0.82 9.71
N ARG A 73 -15.16 1.33 10.83
CA ARG A 73 -15.90 1.42 12.09
C ARG A 73 -17.16 2.27 11.98
N ARG A 74 -17.12 3.37 11.22
CA ARG A 74 -18.28 4.24 10.98
C ARG A 74 -19.32 3.57 10.10
N ILE A 75 -18.90 2.82 9.07
CA ILE A 75 -19.80 2.08 8.20
C ILE A 75 -20.57 1.02 8.98
N ILE A 76 -19.88 0.25 9.85
CA ILE A 76 -20.53 -0.75 10.71
C ILE A 76 -21.56 -0.10 11.64
N HIS A 77 -21.19 0.98 12.34
CA HIS A 77 -22.12 1.66 13.27
C HIS A 77 -23.28 2.38 12.59
N LYS A 78 -23.19 2.71 11.29
CA LYS A 78 -24.29 3.34 10.56
C LYS A 78 -25.35 2.33 10.09
N ASN A 79 -24.99 1.05 10.04
CA ASN A 79 -25.82 -0.02 9.47
C ASN A 79 -26.43 -0.96 10.53
N GLY A 80 -26.25 -0.67 11.83
CA GLY A 80 -26.89 -1.36 12.95
C GLY A 80 -27.81 -0.42 13.72
#